data_AF-A0A0S4JLJ0-F1
#
_entry.id   AF-A0A0S4JLJ0-F1
#
_cell.length_a   1.000
_cell.length_b   1.000
_cell.length_c   1.000
_cell.angle_alpha   90.00
_cell.angle_beta   90.00
_cell.angle_gamma   90.00
#
_symmetry.space_group_name_H-M   'P 1'
#
loop_
_entity.id
_entity.type
_entity.pdbx_description
1 polymer ?
#
loop_
_entity_poly.entity_id
_entity_poly.type
_entity_poly.pdbx_seq_one_letter_code
_entity_poly.pdbx_strand_id
1 'polypeptide(L)'
;MGDAATQRKFSQRAVQTLKLQLRHLSRFTLELLHQQRTGGTTCAGIRFFFDILDGNSWPQSACDSFVSDWNLSALEWSFALKKDALREFVASAENWESLQCDDDDDDSRITPLDARRLLLLCGPANYTRWNASKKHLSTLVSSSGDDDSRLAALLEELHFTSLVLGRAYKLGEVWTHRLWLWNRIIPMILPRETSQDDDDATNFKLQAWVDLHEKNILYDACHNHPMNLNAWQYRRQMVALRSGNLLFPLAASMSHDGTTSSHHFALSTNGLIALLQSHSESAIAFLRTHHRDASCSRFLVDLITSAGNIENRTELDDDDATFSSAICTLWISLMTLSSRLLAQTCNSGHECLWHLRLGLIVFAMRSQMASKTSLGGNWTVCDELEFVETHTTSVEGCFSVVSDRLELTSCSGSLLFHQWHAARYGIMLIRLIKGV
;
A
#
# COMPACT_ATOMS: atom_id res chain seq x y z
N MET A 1 -15.21 38.81 23.48
CA MET A 1 -13.78 38.98 23.16
C MET A 1 -13.01 38.15 24.17
N GLY A 2 -12.50 36.98 23.75
CA GLY A 2 -11.69 36.13 24.63
C GLY A 2 -10.32 36.76 24.83
N ASP A 3 -9.81 36.73 26.05
CA ASP A 3 -8.48 37.22 26.40
C ASP A 3 -7.41 36.39 25.66
N ALA A 4 -6.54 37.07 24.90
CA ALA A 4 -5.47 36.47 24.10
C ALA A 4 -4.53 35.60 24.95
N ALA A 5 -4.39 35.88 26.24
CA ALA A 5 -3.61 35.06 27.16
C ALA A 5 -4.29 33.71 27.46
N THR A 6 -5.62 33.68 27.48
CA THR A 6 -6.40 32.45 27.66
C THR A 6 -6.40 31.60 26.39
N GLN A 7 -6.42 32.24 25.21
CA GLN A 7 -6.26 31.57 23.91
C GLN A 7 -4.87 30.96 23.74
N ARG A 8 -3.79 31.67 24.12
CA ARG A 8 -2.41 31.11 24.11
C ARG A 8 -2.26 29.90 25.03
N LYS A 9 -2.85 29.94 26.23
CA LYS A 9 -2.82 28.80 27.17
C LYS A 9 -3.59 27.60 26.62
N PHE A 10 -4.67 27.83 25.88
CA PHE A 10 -5.46 26.74 25.27
C PHE A 10 -4.75 26.10 24.07
N SER A 11 -4.13 26.90 23.20
CA SER A 11 -3.35 26.39 22.07
C SER A 11 -2.09 25.65 22.53
N GLN A 12 -1.40 26.14 23.57
CA GLN A 12 -0.28 25.43 24.20
C GLN A 12 -0.71 24.07 24.79
N ARG A 13 -1.90 23.98 25.39
CA ARG A 13 -2.43 22.70 25.90
C ARG A 13 -2.76 21.71 24.79
N ALA A 14 -3.47 22.13 23.74
CA ALA A 14 -3.79 21.28 22.59
C ALA A 14 -2.53 20.73 21.92
N VAL A 15 -1.53 21.58 21.79
CA VAL A 15 -0.19 21.22 21.31
C VAL A 15 0.49 20.22 22.22
N GLN A 16 0.51 20.46 23.54
CA GLN A 16 1.13 19.56 24.49
C GLN A 16 0.46 18.18 24.45
N THR A 17 -0.87 18.13 24.32
CA THR A 17 -1.63 16.88 24.10
C THR A 17 -1.20 16.18 22.83
N LEU A 18 -1.11 16.89 21.69
CA LEU A 18 -0.69 16.29 20.42
C LEU A 18 0.77 15.86 20.40
N LYS A 19 1.66 16.58 21.07
CA LYS A 19 3.05 16.19 21.30
C LYS A 19 3.15 14.96 22.18
N LEU A 20 2.37 14.92 23.27
CA LEU A 20 2.31 13.75 24.13
C LEU A 20 1.80 12.56 23.31
N GLN A 21 0.77 12.75 22.48
CA GLN A 21 0.24 11.71 21.60
C GLN A 21 1.23 11.28 20.52
N LEU A 22 2.00 12.19 19.91
CA LEU A 22 3.04 11.87 18.93
C LEU A 22 4.25 11.18 19.58
N ARG A 23 4.68 11.63 20.77
CA ARG A 23 5.71 10.98 21.60
C ARG A 23 5.23 9.62 22.08
N HIS A 24 3.97 9.48 22.48
CA HIS A 24 3.38 8.21 22.85
C HIS A 24 3.22 7.31 21.63
N LEU A 25 2.88 7.81 20.44
CA LEU A 25 2.82 7.01 19.21
C LEU A 25 4.20 6.53 18.76
N SER A 26 5.21 7.40 18.81
CA SER A 26 6.60 7.04 18.47
C SER A 26 7.21 6.10 19.52
N ARG A 27 6.98 6.34 20.81
CA ARG A 27 7.38 5.45 21.91
C ARG A 27 6.60 4.13 21.90
N PHE A 28 5.30 4.16 21.59
CA PHE A 28 4.45 2.98 21.35
C PHE A 28 4.97 2.19 20.17
N THR A 29 5.44 2.84 19.11
CA THR A 29 6.03 2.16 17.93
C THR A 29 7.38 1.54 18.26
N LEU A 30 8.23 2.22 19.05
CA LEU A 30 9.50 1.68 19.55
C LEU A 30 9.31 0.56 20.58
N GLU A 31 8.30 0.65 21.44
CA GLU A 31 7.90 -0.39 22.38
C GLU A 31 7.20 -1.56 21.67
N LEU A 32 6.49 -1.32 20.56
CA LEU A 32 5.99 -2.37 19.66
C LEU A 32 7.11 -3.09 18.90
N LEU A 33 8.14 -2.37 18.47
CA LEU A 33 9.38 -2.95 17.96
C LEU A 33 10.07 -3.82 19.03
N HIS A 34 9.89 -3.50 20.32
CA HIS A 34 10.36 -4.30 21.44
C HIS A 34 9.42 -5.49 21.80
N GLN A 35 8.10 -5.30 21.72
CA GLN A 35 7.06 -6.28 22.06
C GLN A 35 6.74 -7.28 20.94
N GLN A 36 7.13 -7.05 19.68
CA GLN A 36 7.05 -8.09 18.65
C GLN A 36 7.95 -9.32 18.94
N ARG A 37 8.75 -9.30 20.01
CA ARG A 37 9.31 -10.51 20.63
C ARG A 37 8.26 -11.48 21.18
N THR A 38 7.00 -11.07 21.39
CA THR A 38 5.97 -11.88 22.11
C THR A 38 4.63 -12.06 21.38
N GLY A 39 4.48 -11.61 20.13
CA GLY A 39 3.39 -12.06 19.24
C GLY A 39 1.99 -11.46 19.42
N GLY A 40 1.87 -10.14 19.61
CA GLY A 40 0.58 -9.41 19.72
C GLY A 40 0.12 -8.68 18.44
N THR A 41 -1.20 -8.43 18.30
CA THR A 41 -1.87 -7.84 17.12
C THR A 41 -1.92 -6.31 17.12
N THR A 42 -1.54 -5.69 15.99
CA THR A 42 -1.19 -4.26 15.83
C THR A 42 -2.33 -3.31 15.46
N CYS A 43 -3.44 -3.79 14.89
CA CYS A 43 -4.44 -2.90 14.25
C CYS A 43 -5.49 -2.31 15.22
N ALA A 44 -5.65 -2.85 16.44
CA ALA A 44 -6.69 -2.41 17.37
C ALA A 44 -6.37 -1.04 18.02
N GLY A 45 -5.11 -0.78 18.39
CA GLY A 45 -4.72 0.46 19.07
C GLY A 45 -4.80 1.72 18.19
N ILE A 46 -4.48 1.59 16.90
CA ILE A 46 -4.58 2.70 15.94
C ILE A 46 -6.05 3.05 15.67
N ARG A 47 -6.93 2.04 15.57
CA ARG A 47 -8.38 2.24 15.38
C ARG A 47 -9.05 2.89 16.59
N PHE A 48 -8.71 2.43 17.80
CA PHE A 48 -9.15 3.03 19.07
C PHE A 48 -8.77 4.52 19.16
N PHE A 49 -7.53 4.87 18.79
CA PHE A 49 -7.05 6.26 18.77
C PHE A 49 -7.85 7.16 17.83
N PHE A 50 -8.26 6.66 16.65
CA PHE A 50 -9.03 7.43 15.69
C PHE A 50 -10.51 7.56 16.04
N ASP A 51 -11.13 6.52 16.62
CA ASP A 51 -12.52 6.60 17.11
C ASP A 51 -12.66 7.66 18.22
N ILE A 52 -11.65 7.83 19.07
CA ILE A 52 -11.59 8.89 20.09
C ILE A 52 -11.52 10.29 19.45
N LEU A 53 -10.68 10.48 18.44
CA LEU A 53 -10.53 11.78 17.79
C LEU A 53 -11.74 12.17 16.94
N ASP A 54 -12.49 11.19 16.44
CA ASP A 54 -13.71 11.41 15.65
C ASP A 54 -14.96 11.55 16.54
N GLY A 55 -14.82 11.46 17.87
CA GLY A 55 -15.89 11.65 18.84
C GLY A 55 -16.86 10.47 18.96
N ASN A 56 -16.46 9.28 18.48
CA ASN A 56 -17.27 8.07 18.57
C ASN A 56 -17.18 7.47 19.97
N SER A 57 -18.33 7.19 20.60
CA SER A 57 -18.38 6.54 21.92
C SER A 57 -18.14 5.03 21.79
N TRP A 58 -17.16 4.51 22.51
CA TRP A 58 -16.98 3.07 22.70
C TRP A 58 -17.72 2.57 23.95
N PRO A 59 -18.13 1.28 23.99
CA PRO A 59 -18.65 0.69 25.21
C PRO A 59 -17.60 0.77 26.32
N GLN A 60 -17.98 1.26 27.49
CA GLN A 60 -17.07 1.48 28.63
C GLN A 60 -16.25 0.21 28.96
N SER A 61 -16.85 -0.98 28.85
CA SER A 61 -16.17 -2.26 29.06
C SER A 61 -15.03 -2.55 28.06
N ALA A 62 -15.12 -2.05 26.82
CA ALA A 62 -14.06 -2.19 25.82
C ALA A 62 -12.93 -1.17 26.06
N CYS A 63 -13.27 0.04 26.52
CA CYS A 63 -12.30 1.02 27.01
C CYS A 63 -11.57 0.50 28.24
N ASP A 64 -12.30 -0.03 29.23
CA ASP A 64 -11.74 -0.50 30.49
C ASP A 64 -10.82 -1.72 30.28
N SER A 65 -11.18 -2.65 29.39
CA SER A 65 -10.32 -3.78 29.00
C SER A 65 -9.06 -3.32 28.26
N PHE A 66 -9.17 -2.33 27.37
CA PHE A 66 -8.01 -1.79 26.64
C PHE A 66 -7.08 -0.99 27.57
N VAL A 67 -7.64 -0.24 28.52
CA VAL A 67 -6.91 0.57 29.51
C VAL A 67 -6.28 -0.31 30.60
N SER A 68 -6.94 -1.38 31.05
CA SER A 68 -6.42 -2.32 32.05
C SER A 68 -5.25 -3.15 31.53
N ASP A 69 -5.32 -3.58 30.27
CA ASP A 69 -4.27 -4.42 29.68
C ASP A 69 -3.01 -3.62 29.29
N TRP A 70 -3.11 -2.28 29.16
CA TRP A 70 -2.03 -1.44 28.62
C TRP A 70 -1.53 -0.32 29.55
N ASN A 71 -2.03 -0.21 30.79
CA ASN A 71 -1.59 0.78 31.79
C ASN A 71 -1.53 2.23 31.25
N LEU A 72 -2.56 2.64 30.51
CA LEU A 72 -2.68 3.94 29.81
C LEU A 72 -3.55 4.96 30.57
N SER A 73 -3.35 5.10 31.88
CA SER A 73 -4.11 6.03 32.74
C SER A 73 -3.97 7.53 32.39
N ALA A 74 -3.18 7.89 31.37
CA ALA A 74 -2.97 9.26 30.91
C ALA A 74 -3.94 9.72 29.79
N LEU A 75 -4.78 8.83 29.22
CA LEU A 75 -5.61 9.13 28.04
C LEU A 75 -7.02 9.68 28.34
N GLU A 76 -7.42 9.80 29.60
CA GLU A 76 -8.76 10.30 30.00
C GLU A 76 -9.03 11.79 29.67
N TRP A 77 -8.07 12.53 29.09
CA TRP A 77 -8.12 14.00 28.97
C TRP A 77 -8.36 14.55 27.55
N SER A 78 -8.78 13.75 26.56
CA SER A 78 -8.84 14.17 25.15
C SER A 78 -10.20 14.72 24.65
N PHE A 79 -11.19 14.93 25.52
CA PHE A 79 -12.58 15.16 25.09
C PHE A 79 -12.99 16.58 24.63
N ALA A 80 -12.08 17.51 24.31
CA ALA A 80 -12.50 18.89 24.02
C ALA A 80 -11.64 19.72 23.05
N LEU A 81 -11.09 19.14 21.99
CA LEU A 81 -10.52 19.97 20.91
C LEU A 81 -11.65 20.48 19.99
N LYS A 82 -12.23 21.62 20.35
CA LYS A 82 -13.25 22.31 19.54
C LYS A 82 -12.69 22.64 18.15
N LYS A 83 -13.48 22.40 17.10
CA LYS A 83 -13.20 22.73 15.69
C LYS A 83 -12.64 24.15 15.50
N ASP A 84 -13.08 25.10 16.32
CA ASP A 84 -12.62 26.49 16.26
C ASP A 84 -11.21 26.68 16.83
N ALA A 85 -10.81 25.91 17.85
CA ALA A 85 -9.45 25.94 18.37
C ALA A 85 -8.44 25.33 17.38
N LEU A 86 -8.85 24.29 16.64
CA LEU A 86 -8.04 23.74 15.55
C LEU A 86 -7.89 24.74 14.40
N ARG A 87 -8.97 25.48 14.07
CA ARG A 87 -8.93 26.55 13.05
C ARG A 87 -8.04 27.73 13.46
N GLU A 88 -8.15 28.20 14.70
CA GLU A 88 -7.29 29.26 15.24
C GLU A 88 -5.82 28.81 15.32
N PHE A 89 -5.58 27.55 15.71
CA PHE A 89 -4.25 26.95 15.67
C PHE A 89 -3.68 26.92 14.24
N VAL A 90 -4.45 26.44 13.26
CA VAL A 90 -4.02 26.41 11.85
C VAL A 90 -3.72 27.82 11.33
N ALA A 91 -4.59 28.79 11.61
CA ALA A 91 -4.37 30.19 11.23
C ALA A 91 -3.14 30.81 11.91
N SER A 92 -2.84 30.42 13.15
CA SER A 92 -1.65 30.87 13.88
C SER A 92 -0.38 30.18 13.39
N ALA A 93 -0.47 28.88 13.06
CA ALA A 93 0.63 28.06 12.59
C ALA A 93 1.06 28.40 11.16
N GLU A 94 0.17 28.96 10.33
CA GLU A 94 0.52 29.51 9.02
C GLU A 94 1.48 30.71 9.11
N ASN A 95 1.53 31.39 10.26
CA ASN A 95 2.46 32.48 10.53
C ASN A 95 3.70 32.04 11.35
N TRP A 96 3.82 30.77 11.74
CA TRP A 96 4.86 30.33 12.69
C TRP A 96 6.29 30.37 12.15
N GLU A 97 6.48 30.31 10.83
CA GLU A 97 7.82 30.44 10.23
C GLU A 97 8.47 31.81 10.55
N SER A 98 7.67 32.81 10.96
CA SER A 98 8.14 34.14 11.40
C SER A 98 8.31 34.31 12.91
N LEU A 99 7.94 33.31 13.70
CA LEU A 99 7.93 33.34 15.17
C LEU A 99 9.09 32.48 15.69
N GLN A 100 10.32 32.96 15.51
CA GLN A 100 11.45 32.53 16.33
C GLN A 100 11.24 33.11 17.74
N CYS A 101 11.01 32.25 18.73
CA CYS A 101 11.04 32.67 20.14
C CYS A 101 12.43 32.41 20.71
N ASP A 102 13.07 33.42 21.28
CA ASP A 102 14.45 33.43 21.77
C ASP A 102 14.60 33.02 23.26
N ASP A 103 14.00 31.91 23.73
CA ASP A 103 14.19 31.46 25.14
C ASP A 103 14.66 30.00 25.21
N ASP A 104 15.88 29.79 25.68
CA ASP A 104 16.62 28.55 25.45
C ASP A 104 16.22 27.32 26.31
N ASP A 105 15.25 27.41 27.23
CA ASP A 105 15.13 26.42 28.32
C ASP A 105 13.78 25.67 28.46
N ASP A 106 12.92 25.62 27.44
CA ASP A 106 11.63 24.93 27.57
C ASP A 106 11.43 23.77 26.57
N ASP A 107 11.62 22.54 27.05
CA ASP A 107 11.29 21.25 26.40
C ASP A 107 9.82 21.15 25.91
N SER A 108 8.99 22.12 26.29
CA SER A 108 7.61 22.29 25.81
C SER A 108 7.49 22.93 24.42
N ARG A 109 8.56 23.51 23.85
CA ARG A 109 8.53 24.26 22.59
C ARG A 109 8.25 23.43 21.35
N ILE A 110 7.20 23.80 20.61
CA ILE A 110 6.82 23.17 19.34
C ILE A 110 7.94 23.37 18.36
N THR A 111 8.51 22.26 17.88
CA THR A 111 9.50 22.38 16.83
C THR A 111 8.80 22.79 15.53
N PRO A 112 9.48 23.50 14.61
CA PRO A 112 8.93 23.77 13.28
C PRO A 112 8.44 22.50 12.55
N LEU A 113 9.07 21.34 12.84
CA LEU A 113 8.65 20.04 12.35
C LEU A 113 7.29 19.60 12.93
N ASP A 114 7.11 19.72 14.26
CA ASP A 114 5.86 19.41 14.93
C ASP A 114 4.70 20.26 14.38
N ALA A 115 4.92 21.57 14.24
CA ALA A 115 3.94 22.50 13.68
C ALA A 115 3.51 22.07 12.26
N ARG A 116 4.48 21.69 11.42
CA ARG A 116 4.22 21.21 10.06
C ARG A 116 3.42 19.92 10.04
N ARG A 117 3.79 18.94 10.88
CA ARG A 117 3.07 17.66 11.01
C ARG A 117 1.62 17.89 11.44
N LEU A 118 1.39 18.80 12.38
CA LEU A 118 0.03 19.20 12.77
C LEU A 118 -0.76 19.83 11.63
N LEU A 119 -0.14 20.73 10.87
CA LEU A 119 -0.76 21.33 9.68
C LEU A 119 -1.05 20.28 8.58
N LEU A 120 -0.22 19.26 8.44
CA LEU A 120 -0.43 18.15 7.50
C LEU A 120 -1.52 17.20 7.98
N LEU A 121 -1.67 16.96 9.29
CA LEU A 121 -2.82 16.22 9.83
C LEU A 121 -4.14 16.95 9.58
N CYS A 122 -4.13 18.28 9.61
CA CYS A 122 -5.32 19.09 9.35
C CYS A 122 -5.62 19.28 7.85
N GLY A 123 -4.60 19.20 6.99
CA GLY A 123 -4.70 19.44 5.56
C GLY A 123 -3.71 18.62 4.74
N PRO A 124 -3.90 17.29 4.64
CA PRO A 124 -2.92 16.40 4.01
C PRO A 124 -2.87 16.51 2.48
N ALA A 125 -3.80 17.22 1.83
CA ALA A 125 -3.76 17.49 0.40
C ALA A 125 -2.83 18.67 0.02
N ASN A 126 -2.23 19.36 0.99
CA ASN A 126 -1.39 20.52 0.71
C ASN A 126 0.02 20.09 0.26
N TYR A 127 0.23 20.06 -1.06
CA TYR A 127 1.51 19.69 -1.68
C TYR A 127 2.69 20.58 -1.24
N THR A 128 2.47 21.89 -1.04
CA THR A 128 3.51 22.82 -0.57
C THR A 128 4.05 22.41 0.80
N ARG A 129 3.19 21.95 1.71
CA ARG A 129 3.59 21.48 3.05
C ARG A 129 4.39 20.18 2.98
N TRP A 130 4.02 19.26 2.10
CA TRP A 130 4.82 18.06 1.85
C TRP A 130 6.20 18.39 1.28
N ASN A 131 6.29 19.33 0.32
CA ASN A 131 7.57 19.78 -0.21
C ASN A 131 8.44 20.49 0.82
N ALA A 132 7.84 21.28 1.72
CA ALA A 132 8.56 21.86 2.85
C ALA A 132 9.10 20.77 3.78
N SER A 133 8.33 19.69 4.01
CA SER A 133 8.81 18.52 4.76
C SER A 133 10.00 17.86 4.07
N LYS A 134 9.90 17.59 2.75
CA LYS A 134 11.00 17.04 1.95
C LYS A 134 12.26 17.89 2.03
N LYS A 135 12.14 19.21 1.90
CA LYS A 135 13.27 20.15 1.99
C LYS A 135 13.94 20.06 3.36
N HIS A 136 13.16 20.08 4.43
CA HIS A 136 13.68 19.99 5.79
C HIS A 136 14.39 18.65 6.05
N LEU A 137 13.78 17.53 5.65
CA LEU A 137 14.38 16.21 5.78
C LEU A 137 15.64 16.08 4.94
N SER A 138 15.67 16.60 3.72
CA SER A 138 16.89 16.64 2.91
C SER A 138 18.00 17.42 3.60
N THR A 139 17.71 18.59 4.21
CA THR A 139 18.69 19.35 4.98
C THR A 139 19.20 18.54 6.18
N LEU A 140 18.30 17.91 6.94
CA LEU A 140 18.65 17.11 8.12
C LEU A 140 19.49 15.88 7.74
N VAL A 141 19.15 15.23 6.63
CA VAL A 141 19.91 14.11 6.08
C VAL A 141 21.30 14.59 5.64
N SER A 142 21.41 15.73 4.94
CA SER A 142 22.71 16.27 4.52
C SER A 142 23.57 16.78 5.68
N SER A 143 22.97 17.27 6.77
CA SER A 143 23.70 17.82 7.92
C SER A 143 24.11 16.79 8.96
N SER A 144 23.39 15.67 9.07
CA SER A 144 23.78 14.58 9.97
C SER A 144 25.04 13.90 9.43
N GLY A 145 26.07 13.70 10.26
CA GLY A 145 27.23 12.86 9.90
C GLY A 145 27.00 11.37 10.17
N ASP A 146 25.90 11.03 10.82
CA ASP A 146 25.56 9.69 11.29
C ASP A 146 24.39 9.11 10.47
N ASP A 147 24.59 7.95 9.85
CA ASP A 147 23.61 7.27 9.01
C ASP A 147 22.42 6.71 9.83
N ASP A 148 22.64 6.34 11.08
CA ASP A 148 21.59 5.85 11.96
C ASP A 148 20.60 6.96 12.31
N SER A 149 21.11 8.14 12.66
CA SER A 149 20.30 9.34 12.90
C SER A 149 19.50 9.77 11.66
N ARG A 150 20.09 9.64 10.46
CA ARG A 150 19.40 9.91 9.19
C ARG A 150 18.25 8.92 8.96
N LEU A 151 18.52 7.64 9.14
CA LEU A 151 17.54 6.56 8.96
C LEU A 151 16.40 6.71 9.97
N ALA A 152 16.70 7.01 11.24
CA ALA A 152 15.71 7.23 12.28
C ALA A 152 14.74 8.37 11.91
N ALA A 153 15.24 9.50 11.42
CA ALA A 153 14.39 10.62 11.00
C ALA A 153 13.49 10.28 9.81
N LEU A 154 14.00 9.51 8.84
CA LEU A 154 13.21 9.04 7.70
C LEU A 154 12.12 8.04 8.13
N LEU A 155 12.44 7.12 9.03
CA LEU A 155 11.49 6.15 9.59
C LEU A 155 10.42 6.83 10.45
N GLU A 156 10.79 7.87 11.19
CA GLU A 156 9.82 8.68 11.95
C GLU A 156 8.82 9.38 11.01
N GLU A 157 9.31 9.98 9.92
CA GLU A 157 8.42 10.57 8.91
C GLU A 157 7.58 9.50 8.19
N LEU A 158 8.13 8.32 7.94
CA LEU A 158 7.39 7.20 7.37
C LEU A 158 6.24 6.78 8.30
N HIS A 159 6.50 6.71 9.61
CA HIS A 159 5.45 6.47 10.59
C HIS A 159 4.40 7.58 10.57
N PHE A 160 4.81 8.86 10.50
CA PHE A 160 3.88 9.98 10.36
C PHE A 160 2.97 9.84 9.12
N THR A 161 3.50 9.47 7.96
CA THR A 161 2.65 9.23 6.77
C THR A 161 1.66 8.08 6.97
N SER A 162 2.01 7.09 7.79
CA SER A 162 1.12 5.96 8.15
C SER A 162 -0.09 6.47 8.93
N LEU A 163 0.12 7.40 9.87
CA LEU A 163 -0.96 8.05 10.63
C LEU A 163 -1.87 8.88 9.72
N VAL A 164 -1.29 9.62 8.78
CA VAL A 164 -2.06 10.40 7.80
C VAL A 164 -2.91 9.46 6.92
N LEU A 165 -2.34 8.36 6.42
CA LEU A 165 -3.06 7.39 5.58
C LEU A 165 -4.17 6.66 6.33
N GLY A 166 -4.06 6.49 7.65
CA GLY A 166 -5.15 5.97 8.49
C GLY A 166 -6.46 6.76 8.36
N ARG A 167 -6.39 8.04 7.96
CA ARG A 167 -7.54 8.91 7.72
C ARG A 167 -7.73 9.31 6.26
N ALA A 168 -6.63 9.47 5.54
CA ALA A 168 -6.59 10.07 4.22
C ALA A 168 -6.07 9.09 3.17
N TYR A 169 -6.51 7.84 3.23
CA TYR A 169 -6.03 6.73 2.39
C TYR A 169 -6.15 6.95 0.87
N LYS A 170 -6.96 7.92 0.40
CA LYS A 170 -7.09 8.27 -1.03
C LYS A 170 -6.11 9.33 -1.51
N LEU A 171 -5.47 10.09 -0.62
CA LEU A 171 -4.73 11.27 -1.05
C LEU A 171 -3.40 10.90 -1.71
N GLY A 172 -3.27 11.22 -2.99
CA GLY A 172 -2.10 10.88 -3.80
C GLY A 172 -0.82 11.56 -3.32
N GLU A 173 -0.93 12.73 -2.69
CA GLU A 173 0.19 13.49 -2.13
C GLU A 173 0.90 12.69 -1.02
N VAL A 174 0.14 12.02 -0.17
CA VAL A 174 0.67 11.23 0.95
C VAL A 174 1.41 10.01 0.43
N TRP A 175 0.82 9.27 -0.53
CA TRP A 175 1.48 8.13 -1.18
C TRP A 175 2.75 8.54 -1.92
N THR A 176 2.72 9.70 -2.59
CA THR A 176 3.88 10.25 -3.31
C THR A 176 5.01 10.65 -2.34
N HIS A 177 4.67 11.26 -1.20
CA HIS A 177 5.65 11.59 -0.15
C HIS A 177 6.22 10.32 0.49
N ARG A 178 5.36 9.32 0.75
CA ARG A 178 5.77 8.02 1.27
C ARG A 178 6.76 7.31 0.33
N LEU A 179 6.49 7.32 -0.99
CA LEU A 179 7.41 6.76 -1.98
C LEU A 179 8.75 7.52 -2.00
N TRP A 180 8.70 8.85 -1.88
CA TRP A 180 9.91 9.70 -1.80
C TRP A 180 10.79 9.35 -0.59
N LEU A 181 10.19 8.96 0.55
CA LEU A 181 10.91 8.44 1.72
C LEU A 181 11.57 7.10 1.39
N TRP A 182 10.85 6.17 0.77
CA TRP A 182 11.41 4.86 0.40
C TRP A 182 12.57 4.94 -0.58
N ASN A 183 12.54 5.88 -1.52
CA ASN A 183 13.69 6.16 -2.40
C ASN A 183 14.98 6.51 -1.65
N ARG A 184 14.86 7.00 -0.41
CA ARG A 184 15.99 7.35 0.47
C ARG A 184 16.31 6.27 1.48
N ILE A 185 15.28 5.60 2.01
CA ILE A 185 15.45 4.52 2.99
C ILE A 185 16.04 3.27 2.34
N ILE A 186 15.53 2.84 1.18
CA ILE A 186 15.97 1.60 0.51
C ILE A 186 17.48 1.54 0.33
N PRO A 187 18.17 2.58 -0.19
CA PRO A 187 19.63 2.55 -0.33
C PRO A 187 20.42 2.50 0.98
N MET A 188 19.79 2.83 2.11
CA MET A 188 20.41 2.78 3.44
C MET A 188 20.24 1.41 4.10
N ILE A 189 19.18 0.67 3.77
CA ILE A 189 18.84 -0.61 4.41
C ILE A 189 19.18 -1.84 3.56
N LEU A 190 19.30 -1.68 2.24
CA LEU A 190 19.70 -2.79 1.37
C LEU A 190 21.21 -3.03 1.51
N PRO A 191 21.65 -4.29 1.72
CA PRO A 191 23.06 -4.61 1.80
C PRO A 191 23.79 -4.12 0.55
N ARG A 192 24.85 -3.33 0.73
CA ARG A 192 25.90 -3.27 -0.29
C ARG A 192 26.61 -4.61 -0.22
N GLU A 193 26.87 -5.25 -1.35
CA GLU A 193 27.44 -6.60 -1.48
C GLU A 193 28.85 -6.80 -0.84
N THR A 194 29.28 -5.92 0.06
CA THR A 194 30.68 -5.74 0.44
C THR A 194 31.03 -6.08 1.90
N SER A 195 30.09 -6.48 2.76
CA SER A 195 30.42 -6.80 4.17
C SER A 195 29.80 -8.11 4.65
N GLN A 196 30.62 -9.15 4.60
CA GLN A 196 30.41 -10.47 5.15
C GLN A 196 30.56 -10.39 6.69
N ASP A 197 29.53 -10.75 7.45
CA ASP A 197 29.61 -11.57 8.69
C ASP A 197 28.81 -11.15 9.93
N ASP A 198 28.21 -9.94 10.07
CA ASP A 198 27.34 -9.67 11.26
C ASP A 198 26.11 -8.75 11.04
N ASP A 199 26.09 -7.88 10.02
CA ASP A 199 24.96 -6.94 9.78
C ASP A 199 23.74 -7.57 9.07
N ASP A 200 23.91 -8.78 8.52
CA ASP A 200 22.87 -9.45 7.70
C ASP A 200 21.60 -9.77 8.50
N ALA A 201 21.75 -10.15 9.78
CA ALA A 201 20.61 -10.51 10.63
C ALA A 201 19.74 -9.31 11.01
N THR A 202 20.35 -8.13 11.20
CA THR A 202 19.65 -6.88 11.53
C THR A 202 18.95 -6.33 10.29
N ASN A 203 19.64 -6.31 9.15
CA ASN A 203 19.09 -5.88 7.86
C ASN A 203 17.92 -6.77 7.42
N PHE A 204 18.01 -8.09 7.63
CA PHE A 204 16.92 -9.01 7.36
C PHE A 204 15.67 -8.71 8.19
N LYS A 205 15.83 -8.44 9.49
CA LYS A 205 14.70 -8.09 10.38
C LYS A 205 14.07 -6.76 10.01
N LEU A 206 14.88 -5.75 9.69
CA LEU A 206 14.38 -4.46 9.25
C LEU A 206 13.60 -4.63 7.95
N GLN A 207 14.13 -5.36 6.96
CA GLN A 207 13.44 -5.62 5.71
C GLN A 207 12.10 -6.36 5.92
N ALA A 208 12.08 -7.36 6.81
CA ALA A 208 10.85 -8.08 7.14
C ALA A 208 9.81 -7.16 7.82
N TRP A 209 10.24 -6.29 8.73
CA TRP A 209 9.37 -5.30 9.35
C TRP A 209 8.80 -4.32 8.32
N VAL A 210 9.65 -3.81 7.43
CA VAL A 210 9.26 -2.92 6.33
C VAL A 210 8.19 -3.58 5.46
N ASP A 211 8.42 -4.82 5.04
CA ASP A 211 7.50 -5.55 4.18
C ASP A 211 6.14 -5.77 4.87
N LEU A 212 6.17 -6.10 6.16
CA LEU A 212 4.95 -6.27 6.96
C LEU A 212 4.21 -4.93 7.16
N HIS A 213 4.93 -3.86 7.49
CA HIS A 213 4.36 -2.53 7.73
C HIS A 213 3.70 -1.98 6.46
N GLU A 214 4.39 -2.01 5.33
CA GLU A 214 3.86 -1.55 4.05
C GLU A 214 2.65 -2.37 3.59
N LYS A 215 2.70 -3.69 3.80
CA LYS A 215 1.57 -4.58 3.53
C LYS A 215 0.34 -4.19 4.34
N ASN A 216 0.50 -3.94 5.63
CA ASN A 216 -0.60 -3.57 6.52
C ASN A 216 -1.20 -2.22 6.12
N ILE A 217 -0.38 -1.19 5.90
CA ILE A 217 -0.85 0.13 5.48
C ILE A 217 -1.61 0.07 4.15
N LEU A 218 -1.10 -0.72 3.20
CA LEU A 218 -1.77 -0.90 1.93
C LEU A 218 -3.13 -1.62 2.09
N TYR A 219 -3.19 -2.69 2.87
CA TYR A 219 -4.43 -3.45 3.04
C TYR A 219 -5.46 -2.71 3.87
N ASP A 220 -5.04 -1.97 4.89
CA ASP A 220 -5.94 -1.10 5.63
C ASP A 220 -6.52 -0.01 4.70
N ALA A 221 -5.68 0.58 3.83
CA ALA A 221 -6.13 1.57 2.85
C ALA A 221 -7.09 0.99 1.79
N CYS A 222 -6.86 -0.24 1.32
CA CYS A 222 -7.72 -0.91 0.34
C CYS A 222 -8.99 -1.50 0.99
N HIS A 223 -8.94 -1.88 2.26
CA HIS A 223 -10.11 -2.33 3.02
C HIS A 223 -11.08 -1.18 3.27
N ASN A 224 -10.55 -0.02 3.70
CA ASN A 224 -11.35 1.19 3.90
C ASN A 224 -11.80 1.82 2.58
N HIS A 225 -11.14 1.48 1.47
CA HIS A 225 -11.54 1.93 0.15
C HIS A 225 -11.29 0.89 -0.93
N PRO A 226 -12.32 0.11 -1.29
CA PRO A 226 -12.23 -0.84 -2.39
C PRO A 226 -11.71 -0.16 -3.65
N MET A 227 -10.81 -0.84 -4.37
CA MET A 227 -10.20 -0.31 -5.60
C MET A 227 -9.42 1.00 -5.37
N ASN A 228 -8.69 1.11 -4.25
CA ASN A 228 -7.79 2.24 -4.00
C ASN A 228 -6.62 2.24 -4.99
N LEU A 229 -6.80 2.93 -6.12
CA LEU A 229 -5.82 2.99 -7.19
C LEU A 229 -4.47 3.53 -6.72
N ASN A 230 -4.47 4.51 -5.80
CA ASN A 230 -3.23 5.11 -5.30
C ASN A 230 -2.42 4.12 -4.46
N ALA A 231 -3.07 3.32 -3.61
CA ALA A 231 -2.41 2.28 -2.82
C ALA A 231 -1.81 1.17 -3.70
N TRP A 232 -2.54 0.73 -4.73
CA TRP A 232 -2.03 -0.27 -5.68
C TRP A 232 -0.95 0.27 -6.61
N GLN A 233 -1.05 1.54 -7.03
CA GLN A 233 0.00 2.22 -7.78
C GLN A 233 1.27 2.37 -6.95
N TYR A 234 1.13 2.78 -5.70
CA TYR A 234 2.23 2.85 -4.74
C TYR A 234 2.91 1.48 -4.57
N ARG A 235 2.13 0.39 -4.50
CA ARG A 235 2.69 -0.97 -4.47
C ARG A 235 3.53 -1.31 -5.70
N ARG A 236 3.04 -0.97 -6.90
CA ARG A 236 3.80 -1.17 -8.15
C ARG A 236 5.12 -0.41 -8.10
N GLN A 237 5.10 0.83 -7.64
CA GLN A 237 6.30 1.65 -7.50
C GLN A 237 7.25 1.10 -6.44
N MET A 238 6.75 0.58 -5.32
CA MET A 238 7.60 -0.09 -4.32
C MET A 238 8.27 -1.35 -4.86
N VAL A 239 7.54 -2.18 -5.61
CA VAL A 239 8.12 -3.35 -6.30
C VAL A 239 9.16 -2.89 -7.34
N ALA A 240 8.88 -1.81 -8.07
CA ALA A 240 9.84 -1.21 -9.00
C ALA A 240 11.15 -0.87 -8.28
N LEU A 241 11.07 -0.11 -7.19
CA LEU A 241 12.23 0.34 -6.44
C LEU A 241 13.06 -0.82 -5.89
N ARG A 242 12.40 -1.82 -5.30
CA ARG A 242 13.08 -2.99 -4.73
C ARG A 242 13.70 -3.88 -5.80
N SER A 243 13.09 -3.95 -6.99
CA SER A 243 13.59 -4.73 -8.12
C SER A 243 14.61 -4.00 -8.99
N GLY A 244 15.08 -2.81 -8.60
CA GLY A 244 15.99 -2.03 -9.46
C GLY A 244 15.34 -1.60 -10.79
N ASN A 245 14.02 -1.43 -10.80
CA ASN A 245 13.14 -1.16 -11.95
C ASN A 245 12.98 -2.32 -12.96
N LEU A 246 13.41 -3.53 -12.61
CA LEU A 246 13.27 -4.70 -13.50
C LEU A 246 11.81 -5.12 -13.64
N LEU A 247 11.07 -5.28 -12.53
CA LEU A 247 9.67 -5.71 -12.55
C LEU A 247 8.71 -4.58 -12.93
N PHE A 248 9.06 -3.32 -12.73
CA PHE A 248 8.23 -2.20 -13.16
C PHE A 248 9.15 -1.05 -13.57
N PRO A 249 9.22 -0.70 -14.86
CA PRO A 249 9.98 0.46 -15.28
C PRO A 249 9.35 1.73 -14.68
N LEU A 250 10.04 2.41 -13.76
CA LEU A 250 9.66 3.76 -13.37
C LEU A 250 10.04 4.71 -14.51
N ALA A 251 9.08 5.52 -14.96
CA ALA A 251 9.39 6.61 -15.90
C ALA A 251 10.43 7.54 -15.24
N ALA A 252 11.53 7.81 -15.95
CA ALA A 252 12.65 8.65 -15.50
C ALA A 252 12.27 10.06 -14.99
N SER A 253 11.01 10.47 -15.14
CA SER A 253 10.44 11.76 -14.73
C SER A 253 10.45 12.08 -13.23
N MET A 254 10.80 11.13 -12.34
CA MET A 254 10.83 11.41 -10.89
C MET A 254 12.20 11.94 -10.40
N SER A 255 13.25 11.92 -11.23
CA SER A 255 14.56 12.46 -10.86
C SER A 255 14.73 13.91 -11.35
N HIS A 256 14.04 14.86 -10.73
CA HIS A 256 14.34 16.29 -10.93
C HIS A 256 15.51 16.78 -10.07
N ASP A 257 15.90 16.01 -9.05
CA ASP A 257 17.13 16.27 -8.30
C ASP A 257 18.26 15.46 -8.95
N GLY A 258 19.15 16.13 -9.68
CA GLY A 258 20.31 15.56 -10.39
C GLY A 258 21.40 14.94 -9.49
N THR A 259 21.02 14.40 -8.33
CA THR A 259 21.90 13.76 -7.33
C THR A 259 21.58 12.29 -7.10
N THR A 260 20.54 11.72 -7.71
CA THR A 260 20.34 10.27 -7.67
C THR A 260 21.29 9.61 -8.68
N SER A 261 22.48 9.25 -8.22
CA SER A 261 23.24 8.16 -8.83
C SER A 261 22.27 7.00 -9.07
N SER A 262 22.24 6.52 -10.31
CA SER A 262 21.50 5.32 -10.67
C SER A 262 22.15 4.13 -9.96
N HIS A 263 21.84 3.95 -8.69
CA HIS A 263 22.13 2.72 -7.97
C HIS A 263 21.16 1.68 -8.50
N HIS A 264 21.51 1.08 -9.64
CA HIS A 264 20.88 -0.15 -10.08
C HIS A 264 21.23 -1.21 -9.05
N PHE A 265 20.32 -1.46 -8.11
CA PHE A 265 20.35 -2.66 -7.29
C PHE A 265 20.08 -3.83 -8.23
N ALA A 266 21.14 -4.54 -8.63
CA ALA A 266 21.01 -5.80 -9.32
C ALA A 266 20.56 -6.83 -8.28
N LEU A 267 19.26 -7.17 -8.27
CA LEU A 267 18.82 -8.34 -7.52
C LEU A 267 19.31 -9.59 -8.23
N SER A 268 19.78 -10.57 -7.47
CA SER A 268 19.97 -11.93 -7.98
C SER A 268 18.64 -12.51 -8.47
N THR A 269 18.70 -13.51 -9.36
CA THR A 269 17.52 -14.26 -9.83
C THR A 269 16.67 -14.76 -8.65
N ASN A 270 17.31 -15.30 -7.61
CA ASN A 270 16.63 -15.76 -6.39
C ASN A 270 15.96 -14.60 -5.63
N GLY A 271 16.57 -13.43 -5.58
CA GLY A 271 15.97 -12.22 -5.02
C GLY A 271 14.72 -11.77 -5.78
N LEU A 272 14.75 -11.83 -7.11
CA LEU A 272 13.59 -11.54 -7.96
C LEU A 272 12.47 -12.56 -7.77
N ILE A 273 12.80 -13.86 -7.68
CA ILE A 273 11.84 -14.94 -7.39
C ILE A 273 11.17 -14.69 -6.03
N ALA A 274 11.95 -14.43 -4.98
CA ALA A 274 11.43 -14.19 -3.64
C ALA A 274 10.50 -12.95 -3.61
N LEU A 275 10.88 -11.88 -4.32
CA LEU A 275 10.07 -10.67 -4.43
C LEU A 275 8.75 -10.96 -5.18
N LEU A 276 8.82 -11.67 -6.32
CA LEU A 276 7.67 -12.09 -7.11
C LEU A 276 6.69 -12.93 -6.27
N GLN A 277 7.20 -13.95 -5.56
CA GLN A 277 6.41 -14.84 -4.70
C GLN A 277 5.76 -14.05 -3.56
N SER A 278 6.54 -13.31 -2.77
CA SER A 278 6.03 -12.53 -1.62
C SER A 278 4.93 -11.55 -2.04
N HIS A 279 5.15 -10.78 -3.10
CA HIS A 279 4.16 -9.81 -3.55
C HIS A 279 2.93 -10.46 -4.20
N SER A 280 3.09 -11.56 -4.94
CA SER A 280 1.96 -12.27 -5.55
C SER A 280 1.11 -13.01 -4.52
N GLU A 281 1.71 -13.76 -3.61
CA GLU A 281 1.00 -14.48 -2.54
C GLU A 281 0.15 -13.56 -1.69
N SER A 282 0.73 -12.43 -1.28
CA SER A 282 0.03 -11.45 -0.46
C SER A 282 -1.13 -10.80 -1.24
N ALA A 283 -0.95 -10.47 -2.52
CA ALA A 283 -2.03 -9.96 -3.37
C ALA A 283 -3.12 -11.01 -3.65
N ILE A 284 -2.76 -12.28 -3.84
CA ILE A 284 -3.68 -13.41 -3.96
C ILE A 284 -4.52 -13.57 -2.69
N ALA A 285 -3.88 -13.50 -1.51
CA ALA A 285 -4.57 -13.57 -0.23
C ALA A 285 -5.59 -12.43 -0.07
N PHE A 286 -5.21 -11.20 -0.46
CA PHE A 286 -6.12 -10.06 -0.46
C PHE A 286 -7.29 -10.25 -1.43
N LEU A 287 -7.02 -10.70 -2.67
CA LEU A 287 -8.06 -10.92 -3.68
C LEU A 287 -9.06 -12.01 -3.27
N ARG A 288 -8.65 -13.00 -2.48
CA ARG A 288 -9.57 -14.03 -1.94
C ARG A 288 -10.66 -13.45 -1.04
N THR A 289 -10.34 -12.40 -0.29
CA THR A 289 -11.29 -11.74 0.63
C THR A 289 -11.94 -10.51 0.02
N HIS A 290 -11.32 -9.93 -1.01
CA HIS A 290 -11.77 -8.73 -1.73
C HIS A 290 -11.83 -8.99 -3.23
N HIS A 291 -12.55 -10.03 -3.65
CA HIS A 291 -12.58 -10.51 -5.05
C HIS A 291 -13.15 -9.53 -6.07
N ARG A 292 -13.69 -8.39 -5.62
CA ARG A 292 -14.17 -7.27 -6.44
C ARG A 292 -13.11 -6.18 -6.68
N ASP A 293 -11.91 -6.31 -6.12
CA ASP A 293 -10.87 -5.28 -6.24
C ASP A 293 -10.17 -5.35 -7.60
N ALA A 294 -10.65 -4.55 -8.55
CA ALA A 294 -10.08 -4.44 -9.89
C ALA A 294 -8.62 -3.97 -9.91
N SER A 295 -8.20 -3.17 -8.93
CA SER A 295 -6.83 -2.67 -8.84
C SER A 295 -5.85 -3.78 -8.41
N CYS A 296 -6.27 -4.66 -7.50
CA CYS A 296 -5.54 -5.88 -7.15
C CYS A 296 -5.41 -6.84 -8.33
N SER A 297 -6.52 -7.10 -9.04
CA SER A 297 -6.52 -7.93 -10.25
C SER A 297 -5.56 -7.37 -11.29
N ARG A 298 -5.59 -6.05 -11.54
CA ARG A 298 -4.70 -5.40 -12.48
C ARG A 298 -3.23 -5.49 -12.03
N PHE A 299 -2.95 -5.30 -10.76
CA PHE A 299 -1.60 -5.46 -10.19
C PHE A 299 -1.02 -6.86 -10.46
N LEU A 300 -1.81 -7.92 -10.27
CA LEU A 300 -1.35 -9.29 -10.51
C LEU A 300 -1.04 -9.56 -11.99
N VAL A 301 -1.87 -9.03 -12.91
CA VAL A 301 -1.59 -9.10 -14.35
C VAL A 301 -0.33 -8.33 -14.73
N ASP A 302 -0.18 -7.11 -14.20
CA ASP A 302 1.00 -6.28 -14.45
C ASP A 302 2.27 -6.98 -13.93
N LEU A 303 2.21 -7.56 -12.73
CA LEU A 303 3.34 -8.25 -12.10
C LEU A 303 3.82 -9.46 -12.91
N ILE A 304 2.91 -10.34 -13.33
CA ILE A 304 3.28 -11.53 -14.11
C ILE A 304 3.75 -11.15 -15.53
N THR A 305 3.13 -10.14 -16.14
CA THR A 305 3.52 -9.64 -17.46
C THR A 305 4.93 -9.07 -17.43
N SER A 306 5.25 -8.28 -16.40
CA SER A 306 6.58 -7.77 -16.22
C SER A 306 7.62 -8.86 -15.96
N ALA A 307 7.30 -9.86 -15.14
CA ALA A 307 8.21 -10.98 -14.91
C ALA A 307 8.53 -11.73 -16.21
N GLY A 308 7.52 -12.03 -17.04
CA GLY A 308 7.77 -12.64 -18.35
C GLY A 308 8.51 -11.74 -19.34
N ASN A 309 8.40 -10.40 -19.22
CA ASN A 309 9.22 -9.49 -20.02
C ASN A 309 10.70 -9.55 -19.63
N ILE A 310 11.02 -9.76 -18.36
CA ILE A 310 12.41 -9.94 -17.89
C ILE A 310 12.97 -11.26 -18.46
N GLU A 311 12.21 -12.35 -18.32
CA GLU A 311 12.57 -13.68 -18.85
C GLU A 311 12.89 -13.60 -20.36
N ASN A 312 12.04 -12.93 -21.15
CA ASN A 312 12.24 -12.80 -22.60
C ASN A 312 13.44 -11.92 -23.00
N ARG A 313 13.99 -11.11 -22.08
CA ARG A 313 15.14 -10.22 -22.36
C ARG A 313 16.49 -10.88 -22.14
N THR A 314 16.53 -12.14 -21.68
CA THR A 314 17.79 -12.87 -21.38
C THR A 314 18.71 -12.10 -20.42
N GLU A 315 18.14 -11.24 -19.56
CA GLU A 315 18.89 -10.45 -18.56
C GLU A 315 19.28 -11.29 -17.33
N LEU A 316 19.04 -12.60 -17.36
CA LEU A 316 19.29 -13.53 -16.27
C LEU A 316 20.37 -14.54 -16.70
N ASP A 317 21.35 -14.75 -15.84
CA ASP A 317 22.38 -15.80 -15.99
C ASP A 317 21.75 -17.22 -15.89
N ASP A 318 22.56 -18.28 -15.99
CA ASP A 318 22.25 -19.74 -16.09
C ASP A 318 21.10 -20.33 -15.20
N ASP A 319 20.51 -19.57 -14.29
CA ASP A 319 19.34 -19.90 -13.45
C ASP A 319 17.95 -19.63 -14.11
N ASP A 320 17.92 -19.36 -15.42
CA ASP A 320 16.70 -19.00 -16.18
C ASP A 320 15.53 -19.99 -15.96
N ALA A 321 15.82 -21.29 -15.90
CA ALA A 321 14.80 -22.32 -15.69
C ALA A 321 14.04 -22.19 -14.36
N THR A 322 14.70 -21.72 -13.30
CA THR A 322 14.08 -21.54 -11.98
C THR A 322 13.15 -20.33 -11.99
N PHE A 323 13.56 -19.23 -12.64
CA PHE A 323 12.72 -18.05 -12.79
C PHE A 323 11.49 -18.33 -13.66
N SER A 324 11.67 -18.97 -14.82
CA SER A 324 10.56 -19.45 -15.66
C SER A 324 9.59 -20.30 -14.84
N SER A 325 10.08 -21.27 -14.06
CA SER A 325 9.25 -22.12 -13.20
C SER A 325 8.43 -21.32 -12.18
N ALA A 326 9.01 -20.27 -11.59
CA ALA A 326 8.30 -19.38 -10.66
C ALA A 326 7.17 -18.61 -11.35
N ILE A 327 7.39 -18.07 -12.56
CA ILE A 327 6.36 -17.38 -13.34
C ILE A 327 5.24 -18.35 -13.72
N CYS A 328 5.59 -19.57 -14.14
CA CYS A 328 4.62 -20.61 -14.47
C CYS A 328 3.75 -20.99 -13.27
N THR A 329 4.38 -21.20 -12.11
CA THR A 329 3.69 -21.50 -10.85
C THR A 329 2.72 -20.38 -10.46
N LEU A 330 3.13 -19.12 -10.64
CA LEU A 330 2.27 -17.97 -10.43
C LEU A 330 1.08 -17.96 -11.40
N TRP A 331 1.32 -18.19 -12.69
CA TRP A 331 0.25 -18.24 -13.69
C TRP A 331 -0.79 -19.32 -13.36
N ILE A 332 -0.36 -20.55 -13.06
CA ILE A 332 -1.24 -21.66 -12.66
C ILE A 332 -2.05 -21.29 -11.41
N SER A 333 -1.40 -20.68 -10.42
CA SER A 333 -2.04 -20.26 -9.18
C SER A 333 -3.12 -19.21 -9.43
N LEU A 334 -2.87 -18.24 -10.31
CA LEU A 334 -3.83 -17.20 -10.67
C LEU A 334 -4.99 -17.75 -11.52
N MET A 335 -4.72 -18.65 -12.45
CA MET A 335 -5.75 -19.35 -13.23
C MET A 335 -6.68 -20.14 -12.32
N THR A 336 -6.11 -20.96 -11.43
CA THR A 336 -6.85 -21.75 -10.43
C THR A 336 -7.67 -20.86 -9.50
N LEU A 337 -7.07 -19.77 -9.01
CA LEU A 337 -7.75 -18.80 -8.16
C LEU A 337 -8.95 -18.18 -8.87
N SER A 338 -8.77 -17.70 -10.10
CA SER A 338 -9.84 -17.06 -10.87
C SER A 338 -11.00 -18.02 -11.15
N SER A 339 -10.71 -19.27 -11.56
CA SER A 339 -11.74 -20.31 -11.75
C SER A 339 -12.55 -20.54 -10.48
N ARG A 340 -11.87 -20.73 -9.35
CA ARG A 340 -12.51 -21.01 -8.07
C ARG A 340 -13.37 -19.84 -7.59
N LEU A 341 -12.85 -18.61 -7.69
CA LEU A 341 -13.60 -17.43 -7.26
C LEU A 341 -14.82 -17.19 -8.17
N LEU A 342 -14.69 -17.32 -9.48
CA LEU A 342 -15.81 -17.18 -10.42
C LEU A 342 -16.93 -18.19 -10.13
N ALA A 343 -16.58 -19.44 -9.86
CA ALA A 343 -17.54 -20.48 -9.47
C ALA A 343 -18.21 -20.19 -8.11
N GLN A 344 -17.46 -19.74 -7.11
CA GLN A 344 -17.97 -19.50 -5.75
C GLN A 344 -18.87 -18.28 -5.64
N THR A 345 -18.68 -17.30 -6.52
CA THR A 345 -19.23 -15.97 -6.26
C THR A 345 -20.22 -15.48 -7.29
N CYS A 346 -20.63 -16.27 -8.30
CA CYS A 346 -21.50 -15.88 -9.43
C CYS A 346 -22.45 -14.67 -9.23
N ASN A 347 -23.15 -14.55 -8.11
CA ASN A 347 -24.04 -13.44 -7.73
C ASN A 347 -23.37 -12.20 -7.11
N SER A 348 -22.17 -11.81 -7.52
CA SER A 348 -21.42 -10.77 -6.80
C SER A 348 -20.64 -9.76 -7.68
N GLY A 349 -20.88 -9.72 -8.99
CA GLY A 349 -20.26 -8.71 -9.86
C GLY A 349 -18.74 -8.87 -9.99
N HIS A 350 -18.33 -9.72 -10.94
CA HIS A 350 -16.97 -10.26 -11.06
C HIS A 350 -16.19 -9.75 -12.26
N GLU A 351 -16.51 -8.55 -12.72
CA GLU A 351 -15.88 -7.99 -13.91
C GLU A 351 -14.35 -8.07 -13.82
N CYS A 352 -13.78 -7.72 -12.66
CA CYS A 352 -12.34 -7.78 -12.44
C CYS A 352 -11.73 -9.18 -12.53
N LEU A 353 -12.43 -10.24 -12.13
CA LEU A 353 -11.93 -11.62 -12.24
C LEU A 353 -11.90 -12.09 -13.69
N TRP A 354 -12.90 -11.72 -14.49
CA TRP A 354 -12.90 -11.96 -15.94
C TRP A 354 -11.76 -11.20 -16.63
N HIS A 355 -11.49 -9.96 -16.21
CA HIS A 355 -10.36 -9.18 -16.72
C HIS A 355 -9.00 -9.76 -16.28
N LEU A 356 -8.89 -10.23 -15.04
CA LEU A 356 -7.71 -10.95 -14.54
C LEU A 356 -7.46 -12.17 -15.43
N ARG A 357 -8.46 -13.03 -15.59
CA ARG A 357 -8.35 -14.24 -16.40
C ARG A 357 -7.97 -13.93 -17.84
N LEU A 358 -8.57 -12.91 -18.46
CA LEU A 358 -8.20 -12.48 -19.81
C LEU A 358 -6.74 -12.03 -19.89
N GLY A 359 -6.29 -11.25 -18.90
CA GLY A 359 -4.88 -10.84 -18.80
C GLY A 359 -3.92 -12.02 -18.71
N LEU A 360 -4.29 -13.07 -17.96
CA LEU A 360 -3.51 -14.30 -17.85
C LEU A 360 -3.45 -15.09 -19.16
N ILE A 361 -4.53 -15.13 -19.93
CA ILE A 361 -4.55 -15.78 -21.25
C ILE A 361 -3.71 -14.99 -22.26
N VAL A 362 -3.88 -13.67 -22.31
CA VAL A 362 -3.08 -12.80 -23.17
C VAL A 362 -1.59 -12.96 -22.85
N PHE A 363 -1.24 -13.02 -21.57
CA PHE A 363 0.11 -13.29 -21.12
C PHE A 363 0.60 -14.66 -21.62
N ALA A 364 -0.16 -15.73 -21.38
CA ALA A 364 0.24 -17.08 -21.77
C ALA A 364 0.47 -17.22 -23.29
N MET A 365 -0.41 -16.59 -24.10
CA MET A 365 -0.28 -16.58 -25.56
C MET A 365 0.96 -15.82 -26.03
N ARG A 366 1.30 -14.69 -25.41
CA ARG A 366 2.47 -13.87 -25.77
C ARG A 366 3.79 -14.51 -25.35
N SER A 367 3.84 -15.08 -24.15
CA SER A 367 5.06 -15.66 -23.57
C SER A 367 5.33 -17.09 -24.06
N GLN A 368 4.47 -17.65 -24.91
CA GLN A 368 4.50 -19.05 -25.35
C GLN A 368 4.53 -20.03 -24.15
N MET A 369 3.88 -19.66 -23.04
CA MET A 369 3.89 -20.44 -21.80
C MET A 369 3.35 -21.86 -22.02
N ALA A 370 2.29 -21.98 -22.83
CA ALA A 370 1.64 -23.24 -23.14
C ALA A 370 2.56 -24.26 -23.86
N SER A 371 3.63 -23.81 -24.54
CA SER A 371 4.60 -24.70 -25.18
C SER A 371 5.87 -24.93 -24.35
N LYS A 372 6.17 -24.05 -23.38
CA LYS A 372 7.43 -24.06 -22.63
C LYS A 372 7.43 -24.97 -21.41
N THR A 373 6.26 -25.34 -20.89
CA THR A 373 6.18 -26.04 -19.61
C THR A 373 5.70 -27.48 -19.76
N SER A 374 6.50 -28.43 -19.29
CA SER A 374 6.02 -29.77 -18.89
C SER A 374 5.12 -29.72 -17.64
N LEU A 375 5.15 -28.60 -16.90
CA LEU A 375 4.43 -28.34 -15.63
C LEU A 375 3.14 -27.51 -15.79
N GLY A 376 3.04 -26.70 -16.84
CA GLY A 376 1.81 -26.03 -17.24
C GLY A 376 1.05 -27.05 -18.06
N GLY A 377 0.14 -27.75 -17.38
CA GLY A 377 -0.62 -28.84 -17.93
C GLY A 377 -1.36 -28.48 -19.20
N ASN A 378 -2.07 -29.47 -19.72
CA ASN A 378 -2.86 -29.51 -20.95
C ASN A 378 -3.83 -28.34 -21.22
N TRP A 379 -3.77 -27.22 -20.52
CA TRP A 379 -4.53 -26.01 -20.79
C TRP A 379 -4.45 -25.68 -22.27
N THR A 380 -5.58 -25.87 -22.92
CA THR A 380 -5.80 -25.43 -24.28
C THR A 380 -6.76 -24.26 -24.31
N VAL A 381 -6.75 -23.54 -25.42
CA VAL A 381 -7.78 -22.55 -25.72
C VAL A 381 -9.18 -23.21 -25.76
N CYS A 382 -9.27 -24.49 -26.11
CA CYS A 382 -10.53 -25.24 -26.06
C CYS A 382 -11.03 -25.38 -24.61
N ASP A 383 -10.15 -25.73 -23.66
CA ASP A 383 -10.50 -25.83 -22.24
C ASP A 383 -11.05 -24.49 -21.71
N GLU A 384 -10.51 -23.37 -22.21
CA GLU A 384 -11.00 -22.04 -21.84
C GLU A 384 -12.35 -21.71 -22.48
N LEU A 385 -12.60 -22.13 -23.72
CA LEU A 385 -13.92 -21.97 -24.35
C LEU A 385 -14.98 -22.84 -23.65
N GLU A 386 -14.64 -24.07 -23.27
CA GLU A 386 -15.49 -24.94 -22.45
C GLU A 386 -15.76 -24.29 -21.08
N PHE A 387 -14.74 -23.71 -20.45
CA PHE A 387 -14.91 -22.94 -19.21
C PHE A 387 -15.90 -21.78 -19.40
N VAL A 388 -15.83 -21.03 -20.50
CA VAL A 388 -16.81 -19.97 -20.79
C VAL A 388 -18.21 -20.54 -20.97
N GLU A 389 -18.34 -21.62 -21.73
CA GLU A 389 -19.62 -22.28 -22.00
C GLU A 389 -20.32 -22.70 -20.71
N THR A 390 -19.60 -23.26 -19.73
CA THR A 390 -20.18 -23.63 -18.43
C THR A 390 -20.77 -22.42 -17.69
N HIS A 391 -20.19 -21.23 -17.85
CA HIS A 391 -20.66 -20.02 -17.18
C HIS A 391 -21.73 -19.25 -17.98
N THR A 392 -21.87 -19.51 -19.28
CA THR A 392 -22.93 -18.91 -20.12
C THR A 392 -24.19 -19.76 -20.19
N THR A 393 -24.07 -21.09 -20.17
CA THR A 393 -25.19 -22.04 -20.36
C THR A 393 -25.90 -22.46 -19.07
N SER A 394 -25.37 -22.06 -17.90
CA SER A 394 -25.87 -22.48 -16.57
C SER A 394 -27.35 -22.11 -16.27
N VAL A 395 -28.08 -21.40 -17.14
CA VAL A 395 -29.52 -21.17 -16.98
C VAL A 395 -30.24 -21.36 -18.31
N GLU A 396 -31.03 -22.43 -18.41
CA GLU A 396 -32.01 -22.60 -19.46
C GLU A 396 -33.04 -21.45 -19.40
N GLY A 397 -33.05 -20.58 -20.43
CA GLY A 397 -34.21 -19.70 -20.70
C GLY A 397 -34.03 -18.18 -20.56
N CYS A 398 -32.86 -17.63 -20.23
CA CYS A 398 -32.76 -16.19 -19.93
C CYS A 398 -32.27 -15.28 -21.09
N PHE A 399 -31.71 -15.83 -22.17
CA PHE A 399 -31.22 -15.00 -23.29
C PHE A 399 -32.27 -14.67 -24.35
N SER A 400 -33.52 -15.13 -24.24
CA SER A 400 -34.57 -14.82 -25.23
C SER A 400 -35.12 -13.40 -25.14
N VAL A 401 -34.77 -12.61 -24.10
CA VAL A 401 -35.23 -11.23 -23.93
C VAL A 401 -34.11 -10.32 -23.39
N VAL A 402 -33.07 -10.09 -24.19
CA VAL A 402 -32.23 -8.89 -24.02
C VAL A 402 -32.57 -7.94 -25.17
N SER A 403 -33.82 -7.47 -25.17
CA SER A 403 -34.30 -6.42 -26.06
C SER A 403 -33.90 -5.06 -25.47
N ASP A 404 -32.93 -4.43 -26.12
CA ASP A 404 -32.52 -3.02 -26.18
C ASP A 404 -32.39 -2.11 -24.94
N ARG A 405 -32.98 -2.36 -23.76
CA ARG A 405 -32.95 -1.37 -22.65
C ARG A 405 -33.02 -1.95 -21.25
N LEU A 406 -32.45 -3.13 -21.00
CA LEU A 406 -32.18 -3.50 -19.61
C LEU A 406 -31.03 -2.63 -19.12
N GLU A 407 -31.32 -1.72 -18.20
CA GLU A 407 -30.31 -0.93 -17.50
C GLU A 407 -29.38 -1.92 -16.78
N LEU A 408 -28.23 -2.26 -17.40
CA LEU A 408 -27.27 -3.25 -16.86
C LEU A 408 -26.89 -2.96 -15.40
N THR A 409 -27.00 -1.70 -14.98
CA THR A 409 -26.82 -1.22 -13.62
C THR A 409 -27.77 -1.87 -12.61
N SER A 410 -29.03 -2.15 -12.99
CA SER A 410 -30.00 -2.80 -12.10
C SER A 410 -29.74 -4.29 -11.89
N CYS A 411 -28.91 -4.90 -12.73
CA CYS A 411 -28.56 -6.32 -12.68
C CYS A 411 -27.18 -6.58 -12.07
N SER A 412 -26.46 -5.55 -11.61
CA SER A 412 -25.15 -5.74 -10.98
C SER A 412 -25.23 -6.74 -9.81
N GLY A 413 -24.38 -7.76 -9.84
CA GLY A 413 -24.43 -8.85 -8.85
C GLY A 413 -25.47 -9.93 -9.13
N SER A 414 -26.19 -9.91 -10.24
CA SER A 414 -27.05 -11.03 -10.63
C SER A 414 -26.30 -12.12 -11.41
N LEU A 415 -26.88 -13.31 -11.48
CA LEU A 415 -26.42 -14.38 -12.35
C LEU A 415 -26.42 -13.98 -13.83
N LEU A 416 -27.41 -13.19 -14.26
CA LEU A 416 -27.46 -12.65 -15.62
C LEU A 416 -26.27 -11.75 -15.95
N PHE A 417 -25.88 -10.91 -14.99
CA PHE A 417 -24.71 -10.05 -15.12
C PHE A 417 -23.42 -10.88 -15.21
N HIS A 418 -23.32 -11.97 -14.45
CA HIS A 418 -22.21 -12.91 -14.56
C HIS A 418 -22.16 -13.59 -15.93
N GLN A 419 -23.29 -14.11 -16.43
CA GLN A 419 -23.39 -14.72 -17.76
C GLN A 419 -23.03 -13.73 -18.88
N TRP A 420 -23.48 -12.48 -18.76
CA TRP A 420 -23.12 -11.42 -19.70
C TRP A 420 -21.60 -11.19 -19.74
N HIS A 421 -20.94 -11.14 -18.58
CA HIS A 421 -19.48 -11.02 -18.52
C HIS A 421 -18.76 -12.25 -19.06
N ALA A 422 -19.25 -13.46 -18.79
CA ALA A 422 -18.71 -14.69 -19.36
C ALA A 422 -18.79 -14.66 -20.91
N ALA A 423 -19.94 -14.29 -21.47
CA ALA A 423 -20.13 -14.15 -22.91
C ALA A 423 -19.21 -13.07 -23.51
N ARG A 424 -19.10 -11.90 -22.86
CA ARG A 424 -18.19 -10.83 -23.27
C ARG A 424 -16.73 -11.30 -23.25
N TYR A 425 -16.33 -12.02 -22.20
CA TYR A 425 -15.01 -12.64 -22.10
C TYR A 425 -14.77 -13.64 -23.24
N GLY A 426 -15.73 -14.53 -23.54
CA GLY A 426 -15.65 -15.47 -24.65
C GLY A 426 -15.49 -14.79 -26.02
N ILE A 427 -16.22 -13.70 -26.27
CA ILE A 427 -16.06 -12.88 -27.49
C ILE A 427 -14.65 -12.29 -27.57
N MET A 428 -14.14 -11.76 -26.45
CA MET A 428 -12.78 -11.21 -26.39
C MET A 428 -11.71 -12.29 -26.63
N LEU A 429 -11.92 -13.50 -26.13
CA LEU A 429 -11.05 -14.65 -26.36
C LEU A 429 -11.05 -15.04 -27.85
N ILE A 430 -12.21 -15.15 -28.49
CA ILE A 430 -12.32 -15.45 -29.93
C ILE A 430 -11.62 -14.39 -30.78
N ARG A 431 -11.77 -13.11 -30.43
CA ARG A 431 -11.07 -11.99 -31.09
C ARG A 431 -9.56 -12.13 -30.98
N LEU A 432 -9.07 -12.37 -29.75
CA LEU A 432 -7.65 -12.60 -29.48
C LEU A 432 -7.07 -13.75 -30.31
N ILE A 433 -7.79 -14.88 -30.42
CA ILE A 433 -7.38 -16.04 -31.23
C ILE A 433 -7.34 -15.70 -32.72
N LYS A 434 -8.33 -14.95 -33.21
CA LYS A 434 -8.41 -14.55 -34.62
C LYS A 434 -7.41 -13.46 -35.02
N GLY A 435 -6.72 -12.86 -34.05
CA GLY A 435 -5.82 -11.72 -34.29
C GLY A 435 -6.55 -10.43 -34.68
N VAL A 436 -7.82 -10.28 -34.28
CA VAL A 436 -8.70 -9.12 -34.53
C VAL A 436 -8.94 -8.40 -33.21
#